data_AF-A0A2A2KU93-F1
#
_entry.id   AF-A0A2A2KU93-F1
#
_cell.length_a   1.000
_cell.length_b   1.000
_cell.length_c   1.000
_cell.angle_alpha   90.00
_cell.angle_beta   90.00
_cell.angle_gamma   90.00
#
_symmetry.space_group_name_H-M   'P 1'
#
loop_
_entity.id
_entity.type
_entity.pdbx_description
1 polymer ?
#
loop_
_entity_poly.entity_id
_entity_poly.type
_entity_poly.pdbx_seq_one_letter_code
_entity_poly.pdbx_strand_id
1 'polypeptide(L)'
;MTDLKDQEGIPLSNMPGGSTDLTLEFCHARSRVQHLDQEERMIFYFDYRKDSTSESSGECIDWRSLRRLKVQNKWGVLRHPYILNYINERLIDCAIFYTMHIIAFFLFLLLLSWHIFSRTIFKDWLVTIFVAVFSIFMLTKGSVKARISRSVSFWFVVAYVFNLLTYAATLAYVWLPTIFSFDDYHQQVKNIVLWFLPIIAIISAWMNFLYILRKSPYGIYIFMMVRILRSFGHIATIWIPTLIAFSFAFHLIMRDSGIEPWIKVDNDPNSTFVEKLFVILQAVTKTSTMMIGEVDANDILGTKQWIPSILVLAFEIITVILLMNLMVSLAVGDVSDLRNSAQDKLLRIKVNYIIEALQLSENIDISLCRLHEKQTNNILVVDSTGHYYTTHGTLPDFSATASRPKSPYADILDEYSNRSYQLTFVDPGMRVRVAPLIGRNRGVLFKNISARLIETAESGIAELTGPNTSQAPYEEPSYCLQFKQWIIGFDMKAFLDL
;
A
#
# COMPACT_ATOMS: atom_id res chain seq x y z
N MET A 1 -15.45 -12.97 2.36
CA MET A 1 -16.48 -11.92 2.47
C MET A 1 -16.86 -11.67 3.93
N THR A 2 -15.85 -11.49 4.79
CA THR A 2 -15.95 -11.24 6.25
C THR A 2 -14.75 -10.40 6.67
N ASP A 3 -14.57 -9.27 6.01
CA ASP A 3 -13.56 -8.28 6.35
C ASP A 3 -14.24 -6.93 6.13
N LEU A 4 -14.82 -6.34 7.18
CA LEU A 4 -15.13 -4.90 7.33
C LEU A 4 -16.03 -4.55 8.54
N LYS A 5 -16.37 -5.47 9.46
CA LYS A 5 -17.30 -5.15 10.57
C LYS A 5 -16.72 -4.93 11.97
N ASP A 6 -15.43 -5.13 12.22
CA ASP A 6 -14.85 -4.91 13.55
C ASP A 6 -14.17 -3.53 13.70
N GLN A 7 -14.91 -2.48 13.37
CA GLN A 7 -14.62 -1.11 13.82
C GLN A 7 -15.86 -0.52 14.51
N GLU A 8 -16.30 -1.15 15.59
CA GLU A 8 -17.14 -0.54 16.63
C GLU A 8 -16.22 -0.17 17.80
N GLY A 9 -16.30 0.94 18.50
CA GLY A 9 -17.21 2.07 18.56
C GLY A 9 -16.87 2.76 19.89
N ILE A 10 -16.58 4.06 19.91
CA ILE A 10 -16.36 4.80 21.16
C ILE A 10 -17.35 5.98 21.19
N PRO A 11 -18.05 6.22 22.31
CA PRO A 11 -19.03 7.30 22.41
C PRO A 11 -18.36 8.67 22.32
N LEU A 12 -19.03 9.56 21.59
CA LEU A 12 -18.62 10.92 21.23
C LEU A 12 -18.64 11.94 22.40
N SER A 13 -18.76 11.52 23.65
CA SER A 13 -19.29 12.43 24.69
C SER A 13 -18.27 13.39 25.34
N ASN A 14 -16.95 13.25 25.13
CA ASN A 14 -15.97 14.04 25.89
C ASN A 14 -14.82 14.60 25.02
N MET A 15 -15.12 15.34 23.95
CA MET A 15 -14.13 16.26 23.35
C MET A 15 -14.68 17.69 23.36
N PRO A 16 -13.92 18.69 23.87
CA PRO A 16 -14.37 20.07 23.87
C PRO A 16 -14.54 20.58 22.43
N GLY A 17 -15.72 21.11 22.15
CA GLY A 17 -16.11 21.67 20.86
C GLY A 17 -15.37 22.97 20.58
N GLY A 18 -14.81 23.06 19.37
CA GLY A 18 -14.09 24.27 18.94
C GLY A 18 -13.33 24.12 17.61
N SER A 19 -13.71 23.21 16.72
CA SER A 19 -13.17 23.19 15.36
C SER A 19 -14.32 22.96 14.38
N THR A 20 -14.45 23.87 13.42
CA THR A 20 -15.36 23.79 12.27
C THR A 20 -15.31 22.39 11.66
N ASP A 21 -16.46 21.73 11.52
CA ASP A 21 -16.49 20.40 10.93
C ASP A 21 -16.03 20.49 9.47
N LEU A 22 -14.94 19.80 9.13
CA LEU A 22 -14.46 19.67 7.77
C LEU A 22 -15.52 18.92 6.94
N THR A 23 -16.33 19.67 6.20
CA THR A 23 -17.29 19.15 5.22
C THR A 23 -16.70 19.24 3.81
N LEU A 24 -17.34 18.55 2.86
CA LEU A 24 -16.99 18.64 1.45
C LEU A 24 -17.13 20.09 0.94
N GLU A 25 -18.23 20.76 1.30
CA GLU A 25 -18.50 22.17 0.97
C GLU A 25 -17.42 23.12 1.49
N PHE A 26 -16.92 22.88 2.72
CA PHE A 26 -15.80 23.65 3.27
C PHE A 26 -14.53 23.51 2.43
N CYS A 27 -14.25 22.30 1.94
CA CYS A 27 -13.09 22.05 1.06
C CYS A 27 -13.26 22.69 -0.31
N HIS A 28 -14.47 22.67 -0.89
CA HIS A 28 -14.77 23.27 -2.19
C HIS A 28 -14.67 24.81 -2.12
N ALA A 29 -15.19 25.41 -1.04
CA ALA A 29 -15.14 26.86 -0.85
C ALA A 29 -13.70 27.40 -0.86
N ARG A 30 -12.75 26.61 -0.32
CA ARG A 30 -11.33 26.96 -0.12
C ARG A 30 -10.37 26.37 -1.16
N SER A 31 -10.89 25.77 -2.23
CA SER A 31 -10.08 25.25 -3.34
C SER A 31 -10.50 25.88 -4.67
N ARG A 32 -9.54 26.13 -5.55
CA ARG A 32 -9.78 26.54 -6.93
C ARG A 32 -8.87 25.77 -7.87
N VAL A 33 -9.33 25.52 -9.09
CA VAL A 33 -8.55 24.88 -10.14
C VAL A 33 -8.38 25.83 -11.33
N GLN A 34 -7.23 25.77 -11.99
CA GLN A 34 -6.95 26.46 -13.23
C GLN A 34 -6.34 25.47 -14.21
N HIS A 35 -6.97 25.29 -15.37
CA HIS A 35 -6.44 24.48 -16.46
C HIS A 35 -5.59 25.38 -17.37
N LEU A 36 -4.34 24.98 -17.60
CA LEU A 36 -3.44 25.66 -18.51
C LEU A 36 -3.34 24.85 -19.81
N ASP A 37 -4.26 25.13 -20.73
CA ASP A 37 -4.43 24.39 -22.00
C ASP A 37 -3.16 24.34 -22.87
N GLN A 38 -2.26 25.32 -22.74
CA GLN A 38 -1.03 25.40 -23.53
C GLN A 38 0.08 24.44 -23.04
N GLU A 39 0.05 24.07 -21.75
CA GLU A 39 1.10 23.26 -21.13
C GLU A 39 0.59 21.89 -20.66
N GLU A 40 -0.69 21.55 -20.90
CA GLU A 40 -1.37 20.36 -20.36
C GLU A 40 -1.23 20.21 -18.83
N ARG A 41 -1.26 21.35 -18.12
CA ARG A 41 -1.08 21.42 -16.67
C ARG A 41 -2.36 21.84 -15.96
N MET A 42 -2.54 21.31 -14.76
CA MET A 42 -3.60 21.73 -13.84
C MET A 42 -2.98 22.31 -12.58
N ILE A 43 -3.42 23.51 -12.22
CA ILE A 43 -2.96 24.23 -11.04
C ILE A 43 -4.10 24.28 -10.03
N PHE A 44 -3.87 23.79 -8.82
CA PHE A 44 -4.79 23.87 -7.71
C PHE A 44 -4.30 24.92 -6.70
N TYR A 45 -5.21 25.78 -6.27
CA TYR A 45 -4.99 26.77 -5.22
C TYR A 45 -5.79 26.40 -3.97
N PHE A 46 -5.16 26.45 -2.80
CA PHE A 46 -5.73 26.00 -1.54
C PHE A 46 -5.56 27.04 -0.42
N ASP A 47 -6.65 27.37 0.27
CA ASP A 47 -6.60 28.25 1.45
C ASP A 47 -6.56 27.46 2.76
N TYR A 48 -5.40 27.42 3.41
CA TYR A 48 -5.18 26.75 4.70
C TYR A 48 -5.27 27.71 5.91
N ARG A 49 -5.52 29.01 5.70
CA ARG A 49 -5.56 30.01 6.79
C ARG A 49 -6.74 29.75 7.73
N LYS A 50 -6.52 29.86 9.03
CA LYS A 50 -7.60 29.84 10.03
C LYS A 50 -8.40 31.16 9.93
N ASP A 51 -9.72 31.07 10.10
CA ASP A 51 -10.58 32.27 10.02
C ASP A 51 -10.15 33.32 11.06
N SER A 52 -10.27 34.59 10.70
CA SER A 52 -9.73 35.77 11.41
C SER A 52 -10.25 36.01 12.83
N THR A 53 -11.11 35.13 13.35
CA THR A 53 -11.69 35.21 14.69
C THR A 53 -10.85 34.55 15.79
N SER A 54 -9.70 33.94 15.46
CA SER A 54 -8.80 33.34 16.46
C SER A 54 -7.38 33.88 16.34
N GLU A 55 -6.86 34.47 17.42
CA GLU A 55 -5.52 35.08 17.53
C GLU A 55 -4.33 34.10 17.36
N SER A 56 -4.59 32.83 17.04
CA SER A 56 -3.58 31.80 16.83
C SER A 56 -3.20 31.72 15.35
N SER A 57 -1.95 32.03 14.99
CA SER A 57 -1.35 31.83 13.66
C SER A 57 -1.16 30.34 13.34
N GLY A 58 -2.25 29.60 13.13
CA GLY A 58 -2.25 28.16 12.83
C GLY A 58 -3.00 27.82 11.55
N GLU A 59 -2.74 26.63 11.01
CA GLU A 59 -3.47 26.07 9.87
C GLU A 59 -4.87 25.57 10.30
N CYS A 60 -5.81 25.58 9.36
CA CYS A 60 -7.17 25.09 9.63
C CYS A 60 -7.25 23.56 9.79
N ILE A 61 -6.26 22.82 9.30
CA ILE A 61 -6.20 21.35 9.38
C ILE A 61 -5.21 20.93 10.46
N ASP A 62 -5.71 20.15 11.42
CA ASP A 62 -4.92 19.54 12.48
C ASP A 62 -5.09 18.01 12.46
N TRP A 63 -4.17 17.27 13.11
CA TRP A 63 -4.23 15.82 13.23
C TRP A 63 -5.53 15.35 13.89
N ARG A 64 -6.12 16.17 14.79
CA ARG A 64 -7.41 15.89 15.44
C ARG A 64 -8.55 15.87 14.42
N SER A 65 -8.56 16.79 13.47
CA SER A 65 -9.54 16.86 12.38
C SER A 65 -9.39 15.65 11.45
N LEU A 66 -8.16 15.30 11.05
CA LEU A 66 -7.89 14.09 10.25
C LEU A 66 -8.32 12.80 10.97
N ARG A 67 -8.05 12.70 12.28
CA ARG A 67 -8.48 11.57 13.10
C ARG A 67 -10.01 11.48 13.18
N ARG A 68 -10.70 12.60 13.33
CA ARG A 68 -12.18 12.65 13.35
C ARG A 68 -12.77 12.16 12.03
N LEU A 69 -12.25 12.63 10.89
CA LEU A 69 -12.69 12.19 9.55
C LEU A 69 -12.46 10.69 9.34
N LYS A 70 -11.32 10.17 9.81
CA LYS A 70 -11.01 8.73 9.78
C LYS A 70 -12.00 7.91 10.61
N VAL A 71 -12.29 8.34 11.85
CA VAL A 71 -13.22 7.63 12.75
C VAL A 71 -14.65 7.68 12.21
N GLN A 72 -15.06 8.77 11.60
CA GLN A 72 -16.37 8.91 10.95
C GLN A 72 -16.44 8.20 9.59
N ASN A 73 -15.37 7.52 9.15
CA ASN A 73 -15.28 6.81 7.87
C ASN A 73 -15.62 7.69 6.63
N LYS A 74 -15.41 9.00 6.73
CA LYS A 74 -15.68 9.98 5.65
C LYS A 74 -14.55 10.03 4.62
N TRP A 75 -14.30 8.91 3.95
CA TRP A 75 -13.20 8.78 2.97
C TRP A 75 -13.39 9.65 1.73
N GLY A 76 -14.63 9.98 1.34
CA GLY A 76 -14.89 10.91 0.24
C GLY A 76 -14.31 12.31 0.50
N VAL A 77 -14.41 12.80 1.74
CA VAL A 77 -13.80 14.08 2.13
C VAL A 77 -12.28 13.95 2.16
N LEU A 78 -11.73 12.86 2.70
CA LEU A 78 -10.28 12.65 2.78
C LEU A 78 -9.59 12.52 1.42
N ARG A 79 -10.31 12.05 0.39
CA ARG A 79 -9.82 11.98 -1.00
C ARG A 79 -9.83 13.33 -1.71
N HIS A 80 -10.47 14.35 -1.13
CA HIS A 80 -10.54 15.67 -1.76
C HIS A 80 -9.11 16.25 -1.94
N PRO A 81 -8.79 16.88 -3.09
CA PRO A 81 -7.45 17.38 -3.42
C PRO A 81 -6.84 18.29 -2.34
N TYR A 82 -7.68 19.14 -1.71
CA TYR A 82 -7.31 20.00 -0.58
C TYR A 82 -6.66 19.23 0.59
N ILE A 83 -7.28 18.13 1.02
CA ILE A 83 -6.78 17.33 2.14
C ILE A 83 -5.62 16.45 1.69
N LEU A 84 -5.68 15.91 0.48
CA LEU A 84 -4.63 15.06 -0.05
C LEU A 84 -3.30 15.83 -0.21
N ASN A 85 -3.36 17.08 -0.66
CA ASN A 85 -2.18 17.95 -0.76
C ASN A 85 -1.57 18.22 0.62
N TYR A 86 -2.39 18.60 1.61
CA TYR A 86 -1.94 18.75 3.00
C TYR A 86 -1.22 17.50 3.52
N ILE A 87 -1.84 16.33 3.32
CA ILE A 87 -1.28 15.04 3.76
C ILE A 87 0.04 14.76 3.03
N ASN A 88 0.12 15.07 1.73
CA ASN A 88 1.33 14.84 0.93
C ASN A 88 2.51 15.68 1.40
N GLU A 89 2.30 16.98 1.70
CA GLU A 89 3.35 17.86 2.23
C GLU A 89 3.93 17.33 3.55
N ARG A 90 3.04 16.93 4.48
CA ARG A 90 3.47 16.33 5.76
C ARG A 90 4.20 15.01 5.58
N LEU A 91 3.85 14.26 4.53
CA LEU A 91 4.51 13.01 4.19
C LEU A 91 5.93 13.24 3.66
N ILE A 92 6.09 14.25 2.79
CA ILE A 92 7.38 14.67 2.25
C ILE A 92 8.31 15.16 3.36
N ASP A 93 7.78 15.88 4.36
CA ASP A 93 8.55 16.28 5.55
C ASP A 93 9.05 15.07 6.35
N CYS A 94 8.23 14.01 6.45
CA CYS A 94 8.60 12.76 7.10
C CYS A 94 9.56 11.87 6.28
N ALA A 95 9.83 12.20 5.02
CA ALA A 95 10.54 11.32 4.10
C ALA A 95 11.97 10.99 4.56
N ILE A 96 12.71 11.98 5.08
CA ILE A 96 14.11 11.77 5.55
C ILE A 96 14.15 10.73 6.67
N PHE A 97 13.26 10.85 7.66
CA PHE A 97 13.16 9.92 8.76
C PHE A 97 12.82 8.50 8.28
N TYR A 98 11.90 8.39 7.33
CA TYR A 98 11.54 7.12 6.72
C TYR A 98 12.69 6.50 5.92
N THR A 99 13.43 7.30 5.14
CA THR A 99 14.62 6.85 4.41
C THR A 99 15.70 6.34 5.36
N MET A 100 15.99 7.06 6.44
CA MET A 100 16.93 6.62 7.47
C MET A 100 16.51 5.27 8.07
N HIS A 101 15.21 5.07 8.30
CA HIS A 101 14.70 3.80 8.80
C HIS A 101 14.87 2.65 7.80
N ILE A 102 14.60 2.88 6.52
CA ILE A 102 14.84 1.90 5.43
C ILE A 102 16.32 1.54 5.37
N ILE A 103 17.20 2.54 5.32
CA ILE A 103 18.65 2.34 5.22
C ILE A 103 19.15 1.54 6.42
N ALA A 104 18.71 1.87 7.63
CA ALA A 104 19.16 1.15 8.81
C ALA A 104 18.71 -0.33 8.80
N PHE A 105 17.46 -0.62 8.41
CA PHE A 105 16.99 -2.00 8.26
C PHE A 105 17.67 -2.75 7.11
N PHE A 106 18.05 -2.05 6.03
CA PHE A 106 18.83 -2.65 4.97
C PHE A 106 20.25 -3.00 5.43
N LEU A 107 20.90 -2.11 6.20
CA LEU A 107 22.20 -2.37 6.83
C LEU A 107 22.11 -3.55 7.81
N PHE A 108 21.02 -3.68 8.57
CA PHE A 108 20.76 -4.84 9.41
C PHE A 108 20.73 -6.15 8.62
N LEU A 109 20.00 -6.17 7.50
CA LEU A 109 19.89 -7.35 6.65
C LEU A 109 21.25 -7.73 6.05
N LEU A 110 22.03 -6.74 5.57
CA LEU A 110 23.38 -6.96 5.07
C LEU A 110 24.32 -7.47 6.17
N LEU A 111 24.23 -6.92 7.37
CA LEU A 111 25.04 -7.36 8.51
C LEU A 111 24.71 -8.80 8.90
N LEU A 112 23.42 -9.16 8.95
CA LEU A 112 22.98 -10.53 9.24
C LEU A 112 23.44 -11.50 8.14
N SER A 113 23.30 -11.11 6.88
CA SER A 113 23.81 -11.90 5.74
C SER A 113 25.33 -12.07 5.80
N TRP A 114 26.08 -11.02 6.15
CA TRP A 114 27.54 -11.10 6.29
C TRP A 114 27.96 -12.03 7.42
N HIS A 115 27.25 -11.99 8.55
CA HIS A 115 27.48 -12.89 9.67
C HIS A 115 27.23 -14.35 9.29
N ILE A 116 26.19 -14.65 8.49
CA ILE A 116 25.90 -16.01 8.00
C ILE A 116 27.08 -16.60 7.21
N PHE A 117 27.72 -15.80 6.34
CA PHE A 117 28.83 -16.29 5.52
C PHE A 117 30.15 -16.45 6.29
N SER A 118 30.38 -15.66 7.33
CA SER A 118 31.61 -15.75 8.10
C SER A 118 31.42 -15.25 9.52
N ARG A 119 31.61 -16.15 10.48
CA ARG A 119 31.46 -15.87 11.90
C ARG A 119 32.74 -15.34 12.50
N THR A 120 32.67 -14.17 13.13
CA THR A 120 33.79 -13.60 13.91
C THR A 120 33.23 -12.92 15.15
N ILE A 121 33.96 -13.00 16.26
CA ILE A 121 33.54 -12.42 17.56
C ILE A 121 33.21 -10.93 17.42
N PHE A 122 33.97 -10.19 16.58
CA PHE A 122 33.68 -8.78 16.28
C PHE A 122 32.28 -8.57 15.67
N LYS A 123 31.86 -9.42 14.75
CA LYS A 123 30.54 -9.34 14.12
C LYS A 123 29.42 -9.70 15.09
N ASP A 124 29.66 -10.65 15.98
CA ASP A 124 28.70 -11.06 17.03
C ASP A 124 28.36 -9.86 17.93
N TRP A 125 29.38 -9.11 18.34
CA TRP A 125 29.20 -7.85 19.08
C TRP A 125 28.48 -6.79 18.25
N LEU A 126 28.86 -6.60 16.97
CA LEU A 126 28.25 -5.60 16.10
C LEU A 126 26.75 -5.87 15.89
N VAL A 127 26.37 -7.11 15.57
CA VAL A 127 24.97 -7.53 15.43
C VAL A 127 24.21 -7.35 16.74
N THR A 128 24.81 -7.73 17.87
CA THR A 128 24.17 -7.60 19.19
C THR A 128 23.93 -6.13 19.56
N ILE A 129 24.92 -5.26 19.37
CA ILE A 129 24.78 -3.81 19.62
C ILE A 129 23.69 -3.23 18.72
N PHE A 130 23.70 -3.58 17.44
CA PHE A 130 22.68 -3.13 16.50
C PHE A 130 21.27 -3.56 16.95
N VAL A 131 21.07 -4.84 17.25
CA VAL A 131 19.77 -5.36 17.71
C VAL A 131 19.36 -4.71 19.04
N ALA A 132 20.28 -4.46 19.96
CA ALA A 132 19.99 -3.80 21.23
C ALA A 132 19.49 -2.36 21.02
N VAL A 133 20.16 -1.56 20.20
CA VAL A 133 19.74 -0.18 19.88
C VAL A 133 18.36 -0.15 19.22
N PHE A 134 18.11 -1.04 18.24
CA PHE A 134 16.81 -1.12 17.57
C PHE A 134 15.70 -1.66 18.47
N SER A 135 16.03 -2.56 19.40
CA SER A 135 15.09 -3.05 20.41
C SER A 135 14.68 -1.92 21.35
N ILE A 136 15.61 -1.07 21.79
CA ILE A 136 15.31 0.12 22.59
C ILE A 136 14.39 1.07 21.81
N PHE A 137 14.70 1.36 20.54
CA PHE A 137 13.84 2.21 19.72
C PHE A 137 12.42 1.64 19.56
N MET A 138 12.30 0.32 19.39
CA MET A 138 11.01 -0.37 19.33
C MET A 138 10.25 -0.33 20.67
N LEU A 139 10.93 -0.51 21.80
CA LEU A 139 10.32 -0.37 23.13
C LEU A 139 9.84 1.06 23.37
N THR A 140 10.61 2.07 22.96
CA THR A 140 10.21 3.48 23.01
C THR A 140 8.96 3.72 22.16
N LYS A 141 8.96 3.26 20.91
CA LYS A 141 7.81 3.35 20.01
C LYS A 141 6.56 2.66 20.58
N GLY A 142 6.72 1.48 21.18
CA GLY A 142 5.65 0.75 21.84
C GLY A 142 5.10 1.50 23.05
N SER A 143 5.98 2.04 23.88
CA SER A 143 5.64 2.80 25.09
C SER A 143 4.92 4.10 24.76
N VAL A 144 5.40 4.85 23.76
CA VAL A 144 4.74 6.07 23.28
C VAL A 144 3.35 5.75 22.75
N LYS A 145 3.22 4.68 21.94
CA LYS A 145 1.92 4.28 21.39
C LYS A 145 0.95 3.81 22.49
N ALA A 146 1.43 3.11 23.50
CA ALA A 146 0.61 2.67 24.63
C ALA A 146 0.13 3.84 25.50
N ARG A 147 0.94 4.89 25.67
CA ARG A 147 0.56 6.11 26.40
C ARG A 147 -0.45 6.96 25.63
N ILE A 148 -0.26 7.14 24.32
CA ILE A 148 -1.07 8.05 23.50
C ILE A 148 -2.37 7.38 23.03
N SER A 149 -2.33 6.08 22.71
CA SER A 149 -3.46 5.34 22.17
C SER A 149 -4.04 4.40 23.21
N ARG A 150 -5.21 4.76 23.76
CA ARG A 150 -5.97 3.93 24.72
C ARG A 150 -6.38 2.56 24.16
N SER A 151 -6.37 2.40 22.83
CA SER A 151 -6.55 1.12 22.14
C SER A 151 -5.47 0.93 21.07
N VAL A 152 -4.70 -0.15 21.15
CA VAL A 152 -3.71 -0.52 20.14
C VAL A 152 -4.38 -1.40 19.09
N SER A 153 -4.14 -1.15 17.80
CA SER A 153 -4.69 -1.98 16.72
C SER A 153 -4.13 -3.41 16.79
N PHE A 154 -4.97 -4.43 16.61
CA PHE A 154 -4.55 -5.84 16.57
C PHE A 154 -3.39 -6.08 15.59
N TRP A 155 -3.47 -5.53 14.39
CA TRP A 155 -2.42 -5.64 13.37
C TRP A 155 -1.10 -4.97 13.79
N PHE A 156 -1.17 -3.92 14.61
CA PHE A 156 0.03 -3.32 15.19
C PHE A 156 0.66 -4.28 16.21
N VAL A 157 -0.14 -4.93 17.06
CA VAL A 157 0.37 -5.91 18.04
C VAL A 157 1.03 -7.08 17.32
N VAL A 158 0.39 -7.63 16.29
CA VAL A 158 0.94 -8.74 15.50
C VAL A 158 2.28 -8.35 14.86
N ALA A 159 2.35 -7.19 14.20
CA ALA A 159 3.58 -6.71 13.59
C ALA A 159 4.67 -6.40 14.64
N TYR A 160 4.29 -5.89 15.81
CA TYR A 160 5.21 -5.60 16.91
C TYR A 160 5.81 -6.88 17.48
N VAL A 161 4.98 -7.88 17.78
CA VAL A 161 5.39 -9.19 18.27
C VAL A 161 6.28 -9.90 17.23
N PHE A 162 5.94 -9.82 15.95
CA PHE A 162 6.75 -10.42 14.89
C PHE A 162 8.15 -9.78 14.78
N ASN A 163 8.27 -8.46 14.94
CA ASN A 163 9.56 -7.79 15.03
C ASN A 163 10.36 -8.22 16.27
N LEU A 164 9.70 -8.31 17.44
CA LEU A 164 10.34 -8.76 18.67
C LEU A 164 10.84 -10.21 18.54
N LEU A 165 10.04 -11.09 17.94
CA LEU A 165 10.41 -12.47 17.67
C LEU A 165 11.61 -12.55 16.72
N THR A 166 11.68 -11.68 15.73
CA THR A 166 12.82 -11.60 14.80
C THR A 166 14.10 -11.21 15.53
N TYR A 167 14.04 -10.18 16.39
CA TYR A 167 15.20 -9.77 17.19
C TYR A 167 15.62 -10.85 18.18
N ALA A 168 14.66 -11.50 18.85
CA ALA A 168 14.93 -12.63 19.73
C ALA A 168 15.57 -13.80 18.96
N ALA A 169 15.08 -14.13 17.77
CA ALA A 169 15.66 -15.16 16.91
C ALA A 169 17.09 -14.81 16.47
N THR A 170 17.37 -13.53 16.15
CA THR A 170 18.74 -13.10 15.81
C THR A 170 19.69 -13.14 17.00
N LEU A 171 19.24 -12.75 18.20
CA LEU A 171 20.08 -12.86 19.41
C LEU A 171 20.32 -14.31 19.78
N ALA A 172 19.27 -15.14 19.70
CA ALA A 172 19.37 -16.58 19.88
C ALA A 172 20.38 -17.16 18.88
N TYR A 173 20.31 -16.78 17.60
CA TYR A 173 21.25 -17.25 16.58
C TYR A 173 22.72 -16.90 16.88
N VAL A 174 22.99 -15.66 17.31
CA VAL A 174 24.36 -15.23 17.63
C VAL A 174 24.92 -15.94 18.86
N TRP A 175 24.11 -16.11 19.90
CA TRP A 175 24.58 -16.58 21.22
C TRP A 175 24.38 -18.07 21.50
N LEU A 176 23.38 -18.75 20.91
CA LEU A 176 23.17 -20.20 21.11
C LEU A 176 24.44 -21.03 20.86
N PRO A 177 25.21 -20.82 19.78
CA PRO A 177 26.38 -21.64 19.54
C PRO A 177 27.46 -21.45 20.62
N THR A 178 27.55 -20.27 21.25
CA THR A 178 28.47 -20.05 22.39
C THR A 178 27.95 -20.66 23.69
N ILE A 179 26.63 -20.72 23.88
CA ILE A 179 26.03 -21.34 25.07
C ILE A 179 26.15 -22.86 24.97
N PHE A 180 25.89 -23.42 23.79
CA PHE A 180 25.97 -24.85 23.53
C PHE A 180 27.39 -25.41 23.48
N SER A 181 28.43 -24.57 23.43
CA SER A 181 29.81 -25.05 23.60
C SER A 181 30.16 -25.40 25.05
N PHE A 182 29.33 -25.03 26.03
CA PHE A 182 29.57 -25.31 27.45
C PHE A 182 28.97 -26.65 27.94
N ASP A 183 28.15 -27.32 27.14
CA ASP A 183 27.47 -28.56 27.51
C ASP A 183 27.42 -29.50 26.28
N ASP A 184 27.61 -30.81 26.45
CA ASP A 184 27.63 -31.82 25.38
C ASP A 184 26.29 -32.56 25.20
N TYR A 185 25.26 -32.21 25.97
CA TYR A 185 23.97 -32.91 25.92
C TYR A 185 23.23 -32.73 24.57
N HIS A 186 22.78 -33.84 23.94
CA HIS A 186 21.98 -33.94 22.69
C HIS A 186 22.50 -33.17 21.46
N GLN A 187 23.62 -33.60 20.90
CA GLN A 187 24.28 -32.98 19.75
C GLN A 187 23.44 -32.92 18.45
N GLN A 188 22.56 -33.90 18.22
CA GLN A 188 21.67 -33.91 17.05
C GLN A 188 20.64 -32.77 17.10
N VAL A 189 20.01 -32.56 18.25
CA VAL A 189 19.02 -31.48 18.44
C VAL A 189 19.71 -30.12 18.33
N LYS A 190 20.92 -29.97 18.86
CA LYS A 190 21.73 -28.76 18.73
C LYS A 190 22.00 -28.41 17.27
N ASN A 191 22.44 -29.39 16.48
CA ASN A 191 22.73 -29.18 15.06
C ASN A 191 21.47 -28.77 14.27
N ILE A 192 20.33 -29.40 14.54
CA ILE A 192 19.05 -29.05 13.92
C ILE A 192 18.66 -27.60 14.26
N VAL A 193 18.64 -27.25 15.56
CA VAL A 193 18.27 -25.91 16.01
C VAL A 193 19.21 -24.85 15.45
N LEU A 194 20.53 -25.10 15.47
CA LEU A 194 21.54 -24.19 14.94
C LEU A 194 21.43 -23.98 13.43
N TRP A 195 20.93 -24.95 12.68
CA TRP A 195 20.75 -24.84 11.23
C TRP A 195 19.45 -24.12 10.86
N PHE A 196 18.35 -24.41 11.55
CA PHE A 196 17.06 -23.76 11.28
C PHE A 196 16.99 -22.31 11.75
N LEU A 197 17.61 -21.99 12.87
CA LEU A 197 17.52 -20.66 13.49
C LEU A 197 18.01 -19.50 12.59
N PRO A 198 19.17 -19.58 11.90
CA PRO A 198 19.58 -18.55 10.94
C PRO A 198 18.62 -18.42 9.76
N ILE A 199 18.05 -19.53 9.26
CA ILE A 199 17.07 -19.50 8.16
C ILE A 199 15.82 -18.73 8.60
N ILE A 200 15.30 -19.02 9.80
CA ILE A 200 14.15 -18.30 10.35
C ILE A 200 14.49 -16.83 10.58
N ALA A 201 15.68 -16.53 11.11
CA ALA A 201 16.14 -15.17 11.38
C ALA A 201 16.26 -14.33 10.09
N ILE A 202 16.87 -14.86 9.02
CA ILE A 202 17.04 -14.11 7.77
C ILE A 202 15.72 -13.90 7.03
N ILE A 203 14.86 -14.93 6.97
CA ILE A 203 13.54 -14.82 6.33
C ILE A 203 12.65 -13.85 7.11
N SER A 204 12.62 -13.94 8.45
CA SER A 204 11.83 -13.02 9.27
C SER A 204 12.35 -11.58 9.22
N ALA A 205 13.66 -11.36 9.16
CA ALA A 205 14.27 -10.05 8.92
C ALA A 205 13.84 -9.47 7.55
N TRP A 206 13.85 -10.29 6.50
CA TRP A 206 13.39 -9.87 5.18
C TRP A 206 11.89 -9.52 5.18
N MET A 207 11.04 -10.35 5.79
CA MET A 207 9.61 -10.06 5.92
C MET A 207 9.33 -8.76 6.67
N ASN A 208 10.09 -8.44 7.73
CA ASN A 208 10.01 -7.15 8.41
C ASN A 208 10.43 -5.98 7.53
N PHE A 209 11.46 -6.16 6.71
CA PHE A 209 11.89 -5.12 5.79
C PHE A 209 10.84 -4.87 4.70
N LEU A 210 10.19 -5.91 4.16
CA LEU A 210 9.00 -5.75 3.30
C LEU A 210 7.85 -5.00 4.00
N TYR A 211 7.61 -5.30 5.28
CA TYR A 211 6.60 -4.59 6.06
C TYR A 211 6.88 -3.08 6.17
N ILE A 212 8.15 -2.69 6.27
CA ILE A 212 8.58 -1.28 6.28
C ILE A 212 8.41 -0.64 4.89
N LEU A 213 8.79 -1.34 3.82
CA LEU A 213 8.67 -0.87 2.43
C LEU A 213 7.21 -0.68 1.98
N ARG A 214 6.24 -1.21 2.71
CA ARG A 214 4.81 -1.08 2.43
C ARG A 214 4.28 0.36 2.34
N LYS A 215 4.98 1.35 2.90
CA LYS A 215 4.59 2.78 2.80
C LYS A 215 5.15 3.47 1.55
N SER A 216 6.13 2.85 0.91
CA SER A 216 6.80 3.33 -0.30
C SER A 216 5.89 3.14 -1.54
N PRO A 217 6.25 3.65 -2.73
CA PRO A 217 5.50 3.35 -3.96
C PRO A 217 5.39 1.85 -4.25
N TYR A 218 6.35 1.04 -3.80
CA TYR A 218 6.30 -0.41 -3.91
C TYR A 218 5.26 -1.06 -2.99
N GLY A 219 4.67 -0.29 -2.07
CA GLY A 219 3.65 -0.75 -1.15
C GLY A 219 2.44 -1.36 -1.84
N ILE A 220 2.07 -0.84 -3.02
CA ILE A 220 0.98 -1.39 -3.83
C ILE A 220 1.28 -2.86 -4.14
N TYR A 221 2.45 -3.17 -4.71
CA TYR A 221 2.86 -4.54 -5.03
C TYR A 221 2.93 -5.44 -3.79
N ILE A 222 3.40 -4.92 -2.66
CA ILE A 222 3.45 -5.68 -1.40
C ILE A 222 2.04 -6.04 -0.92
N PHE A 223 1.07 -5.11 -0.99
CA PHE A 223 -0.33 -5.42 -0.65
C PHE A 223 -0.95 -6.42 -1.62
N MET A 224 -0.66 -6.27 -2.92
CA MET A 224 -1.13 -7.20 -3.95
C MET A 224 -0.60 -8.60 -3.65
N MET A 225 0.71 -8.74 -3.41
CA MET A 225 1.36 -10.01 -3.04
C MET A 225 0.75 -10.64 -1.78
N VAL A 226 0.56 -9.87 -0.70
CA VAL A 226 -0.02 -10.40 0.56
C VAL A 226 -1.46 -10.89 0.34
N ARG A 227 -2.25 -10.20 -0.48
CA ARG A 227 -3.61 -10.63 -0.80
C ARG A 227 -3.63 -11.84 -1.74
N ILE A 228 -2.72 -11.93 -2.70
CA ILE A 228 -2.52 -13.14 -3.52
C ILE A 228 -2.13 -14.31 -2.62
N LEU A 229 -1.18 -14.12 -1.70
CA LEU A 229 -0.76 -15.17 -0.76
C LEU A 229 -1.91 -15.64 0.14
N ARG A 230 -2.77 -14.73 0.60
CA ARG A 230 -3.97 -15.08 1.37
C ARG A 230 -4.98 -15.85 0.52
N SER A 231 -5.20 -15.43 -0.73
CA SER A 231 -6.06 -16.15 -1.68
C SER A 231 -5.52 -17.55 -1.96
N PHE A 232 -4.22 -17.66 -2.22
CA PHE A 232 -3.51 -18.93 -2.38
C PHE A 232 -3.66 -19.81 -1.13
N GLY A 233 -3.55 -19.25 0.09
CA GLY A 233 -3.77 -20.02 1.32
C GLY A 233 -5.18 -20.62 1.43
N HIS A 234 -6.21 -19.91 0.96
CA HIS A 234 -7.56 -20.47 0.90
C HIS A 234 -7.64 -21.65 -0.08
N ILE A 235 -7.06 -21.49 -1.28
CA ILE A 235 -7.03 -22.55 -2.30
C ILE A 235 -6.17 -23.75 -1.84
N ALA A 236 -5.05 -23.48 -1.16
CA ALA A 236 -4.13 -24.47 -0.62
C ALA A 236 -4.80 -25.46 0.35
N THR A 237 -5.94 -25.07 0.94
CA THR A 237 -6.73 -25.97 1.80
C THR A 237 -7.27 -27.18 1.04
N ILE A 238 -7.57 -27.04 -0.26
CA ILE A 238 -7.95 -28.16 -1.13
C ILE A 238 -6.70 -28.87 -1.64
N TRP A 239 -5.66 -28.11 -1.98
CA TRP A 239 -4.48 -28.64 -2.65
C TRP A 239 -3.56 -29.46 -1.76
N ILE A 240 -3.33 -29.03 -0.52
CA ILE A 240 -2.43 -29.73 0.40
C ILE A 240 -2.92 -31.17 0.66
N PRO A 241 -4.22 -31.42 0.97
CA PRO A 241 -4.74 -32.78 1.06
C PRO A 241 -4.59 -33.58 -0.24
N THR A 242 -4.85 -32.99 -1.40
CA THR A 242 -4.68 -33.65 -2.70
C THR A 242 -3.22 -34.07 -2.92
N LEU A 243 -2.27 -33.19 -2.63
CA LEU A 243 -0.84 -33.45 -2.76
C LEU A 243 -0.39 -34.55 -1.79
N ILE A 244 -0.87 -34.53 -0.54
CA ILE A 244 -0.61 -35.59 0.44
C ILE A 244 -1.16 -36.94 -0.05
N ALA A 245 -2.39 -36.97 -0.59
CA ALA A 245 -3.00 -38.19 -1.10
C ALA A 245 -2.20 -38.81 -2.26
N PHE A 246 -1.76 -38.01 -3.24
CA PHE A 246 -0.92 -38.48 -4.33
C PHE A 246 0.47 -38.88 -3.86
N SER A 247 1.06 -38.16 -2.89
CA SER A 247 2.34 -38.53 -2.30
C SER A 247 2.28 -39.93 -1.67
N PHE A 248 1.20 -40.27 -0.98
CA PHE A 248 1.01 -41.62 -0.45
C PHE A 248 0.74 -42.66 -1.54
N ALA A 249 -0.04 -42.32 -2.57
CA ALA A 249 -0.29 -43.23 -3.70
C ALA A 249 1.00 -43.59 -4.45
N PHE A 250 1.87 -42.61 -4.72
CA PHE A 250 3.18 -42.84 -5.31
C PHE A 250 4.08 -43.68 -4.41
N HIS A 251 4.09 -43.40 -3.10
CA HIS A 251 4.89 -44.18 -2.15
C HIS A 251 4.44 -45.65 -2.08
N LEU A 252 3.13 -45.92 -2.12
CA LEU A 252 2.59 -47.28 -2.14
C LEU A 252 2.99 -48.02 -3.42
N ILE A 253 2.83 -47.40 -4.58
CA ILE A 253 3.21 -48.01 -5.85
C ILE A 253 4.71 -48.29 -5.92
N MET A 254 5.56 -47.38 -5.45
CA MET A 254 7.01 -47.60 -5.43
C MET A 254 7.42 -48.75 -4.52
N ARG A 255 6.75 -48.91 -3.38
CA ARG A 255 6.97 -50.04 -2.47
C ARG A 255 6.66 -51.39 -3.13
N ASP A 256 5.57 -51.46 -3.89
CA ASP A 256 5.09 -52.74 -4.47
C ASP A 256 5.69 -53.05 -5.85
N SER A 257 6.24 -52.05 -6.56
CA SER A 257 6.80 -52.21 -7.91
C SER A 257 8.31 -52.50 -7.97
N GLY A 258 9.00 -52.47 -6.83
CA GLY A 258 10.45 -52.75 -6.75
C GLY A 258 11.35 -51.62 -7.27
N ILE A 259 10.78 -50.45 -7.58
CA ILE A 259 11.56 -49.22 -7.81
C ILE A 259 12.11 -48.76 -6.47
N GLU A 260 13.31 -48.18 -6.45
CA GLU A 260 13.80 -47.54 -5.23
C GLU A 260 12.79 -46.49 -4.77
N PRO A 261 12.23 -46.61 -3.55
CA PRO A 261 11.34 -45.57 -3.02
C PRO A 261 12.11 -44.26 -2.99
N TRP A 262 11.40 -43.15 -3.16
CA TRP A 262 11.98 -41.81 -3.16
C TRP A 262 13.02 -41.57 -2.06
N ILE A 263 12.83 -42.21 -0.90
CA ILE A 263 13.82 -42.37 0.17
C ILE A 263 13.78 -43.82 0.67
N LYS A 264 14.94 -44.43 0.87
CA LYS A 264 15.08 -45.71 1.57
C LYS A 264 14.80 -45.48 3.06
N VAL A 265 13.67 -45.97 3.55
CA VAL A 265 13.46 -46.07 5.00
C VAL A 265 14.31 -47.25 5.44
N ASP A 266 15.49 -46.97 5.99
CA ASP A 266 16.21 -47.98 6.74
C ASP A 266 15.26 -48.43 7.87
N ASN A 267 14.89 -49.71 7.86
CA ASN A 267 14.01 -50.32 8.85
C ASN A 267 14.73 -50.48 10.19
N ASP A 268 15.44 -49.44 10.63
CA ASP A 268 16.07 -49.42 11.94
C ASP A 268 14.97 -49.16 12.98
N PRO A 269 14.74 -50.10 13.91
CA PRO A 269 13.70 -49.98 14.93
C PRO A 269 13.96 -48.81 15.89
N ASN A 270 15.18 -48.24 15.88
CA ASN A 270 15.59 -47.07 16.66
C ASN A 270 15.38 -45.73 15.93
N SER A 271 14.80 -45.72 14.72
CA SER A 271 14.53 -44.48 13.99
C SER A 271 13.56 -43.57 14.76
N THR A 272 13.99 -42.33 14.98
CA THR A 272 13.26 -41.36 15.80
C THR A 272 11.98 -40.92 15.06
N PHE A 273 10.91 -40.58 15.78
CA PHE A 273 9.68 -40.03 15.18
C PHE A 273 9.95 -38.85 14.21
N VAL A 274 10.96 -38.03 14.52
CA VAL A 274 11.40 -36.90 13.69
C VAL A 274 11.96 -37.34 12.34
N GLU A 275 12.72 -38.43 12.29
CA GLU A 275 13.28 -38.97 11.04
C GLU A 275 12.16 -39.50 10.14
N LYS A 276 11.18 -40.20 10.73
CA LYS A 276 9.99 -40.67 9.99
C LYS A 276 9.17 -39.50 9.44
N LEU A 277 9.00 -38.43 10.20
CA LEU A 277 8.31 -37.22 9.74
C LEU A 277 9.09 -36.51 8.61
N PHE A 278 10.42 -36.46 8.70
CA PHE A 278 11.28 -35.87 7.67
C PHE A 278 11.16 -36.62 6.34
N VAL A 279 11.14 -37.96 6.38
CA VAL A 279 10.93 -38.79 5.18
C VAL A 279 9.59 -38.50 4.51
N ILE A 280 8.51 -38.37 5.29
CA ILE A 280 7.18 -38.03 4.77
C ILE A 280 7.19 -36.62 4.16
N LEU A 281 7.76 -35.63 4.85
CA LEU A 281 7.88 -34.26 4.33
C LEU A 281 8.67 -34.19 3.03
N GLN A 282 9.72 -34.99 2.90
CA GLN A 282 10.53 -35.04 1.69
C GLN A 282 9.78 -35.71 0.52
N ALA A 283 9.01 -36.77 0.77
CA ALA A 283 8.14 -37.39 -0.24
C ALA A 283 7.03 -36.43 -0.73
N VAL A 284 6.42 -35.70 0.21
CA VAL A 284 5.46 -34.62 -0.08
C VAL A 284 6.12 -33.51 -0.90
N THR A 285 7.35 -33.10 -0.52
CA THR A 285 8.11 -32.07 -1.26
C THR A 285 8.43 -32.52 -2.69
N LYS A 286 8.82 -33.78 -2.90
CA LYS A 286 9.08 -34.33 -4.24
C LYS A 286 7.81 -34.42 -5.08
N THR A 287 6.67 -34.75 -4.47
CA THR A 287 5.36 -34.68 -5.14
C THR A 287 4.98 -33.23 -5.49
N SER A 288 5.38 -32.26 -4.65
CA SER A 288 5.19 -30.83 -4.92
C SER A 288 6.05 -30.32 -6.08
N THR A 289 7.29 -30.79 -6.23
CA THR A 289 8.16 -30.38 -7.36
C THR A 289 7.63 -30.95 -8.68
N MET A 290 7.11 -32.18 -8.67
CA MET A 290 6.40 -32.76 -9.81
C MET A 290 5.20 -31.93 -10.23
N MET A 291 4.44 -31.38 -9.28
CA MET A 291 3.28 -30.52 -9.56
C MET A 291 3.67 -29.19 -10.26
N ILE A 292 4.89 -28.70 -10.09
CA ILE A 292 5.37 -27.48 -10.77
C ILE A 292 5.73 -27.79 -12.24
N GLY A 293 5.87 -29.06 -12.61
CA GLY A 293 6.27 -29.53 -13.94
C GLY A 293 7.68 -30.13 -13.99
N GLU A 294 8.40 -30.21 -12.87
CA GLU A 294 9.65 -30.97 -12.76
C GLU A 294 9.33 -32.46 -12.57
N VAL A 295 8.79 -33.06 -13.63
CA VAL A 295 8.43 -34.48 -13.63
C VAL A 295 9.64 -35.32 -14.01
N ASP A 296 10.45 -35.68 -13.01
CA ASP A 296 11.44 -36.75 -13.16
C ASP A 296 10.76 -38.12 -12.99
N ALA A 297 9.91 -38.46 -13.96
CA ALA A 297 9.15 -39.72 -13.97
C ALA A 297 9.86 -40.84 -14.74
N ASN A 298 11.10 -40.64 -15.19
CA ASN A 298 11.83 -41.67 -15.95
C ASN A 298 11.93 -42.99 -15.18
N ASP A 299 12.16 -42.92 -13.87
CA ASP A 299 12.22 -44.10 -12.99
C ASP A 299 10.85 -44.76 -12.79
N ILE A 300 9.76 -43.96 -12.78
CA ILE A 300 8.39 -44.46 -12.60
C ILE A 300 7.85 -45.10 -13.88
N LEU A 301 8.08 -44.45 -15.02
CA LEU A 301 7.65 -44.88 -16.35
C LEU A 301 8.50 -46.05 -16.87
N GLY A 302 9.71 -46.23 -16.34
CA GLY A 302 10.59 -47.35 -16.68
C GLY A 302 10.08 -48.73 -16.23
N THR A 303 9.10 -48.79 -15.33
CA THR A 303 8.60 -50.06 -14.76
C THR A 303 7.84 -50.97 -15.71
N LYS A 304 7.47 -50.51 -16.91
CA LYS A 304 6.59 -51.25 -17.86
C LYS A 304 5.25 -51.70 -17.26
N GLN A 305 4.87 -51.19 -16.09
CA GLN A 305 3.58 -51.46 -15.45
C GLN A 305 2.59 -50.36 -15.84
N TRP A 306 1.35 -50.74 -16.11
CA TRP A 306 0.32 -49.79 -16.55
C TRP A 306 -0.24 -48.93 -15.41
N ILE A 307 -0.26 -49.45 -14.17
CA ILE A 307 -0.81 -48.76 -12.99
C ILE A 307 -0.03 -47.47 -12.65
N PRO A 308 1.32 -47.48 -12.55
CA PRO A 308 2.10 -46.26 -12.31
C PRO A 308 1.95 -45.22 -13.42
N SER A 309 1.91 -45.65 -14.68
CA SER A 309 1.71 -44.75 -15.82
C SER A 309 0.35 -44.05 -15.80
N ILE A 310 -0.73 -44.77 -15.46
CA ILE A 310 -2.06 -44.16 -15.30
C ILE A 310 -2.09 -43.21 -14.11
N LEU A 311 -1.45 -43.56 -13.00
CA LEU A 311 -1.39 -42.68 -11.82
C LEU A 311 -0.64 -41.37 -12.12
N VAL A 312 0.52 -41.44 -12.77
CA VAL A 312 1.29 -40.25 -13.18
C VAL A 312 0.48 -39.41 -14.18
N LEU A 313 -0.18 -40.03 -15.16
CA LEU A 313 -1.04 -39.32 -16.11
C LEU A 313 -2.22 -38.62 -15.42
N ALA A 314 -2.90 -39.30 -14.49
CA ALA A 314 -3.99 -38.73 -13.72
C ALA A 314 -3.52 -37.58 -12.82
N PHE A 315 -2.34 -37.73 -12.20
CA PHE A 315 -1.69 -36.69 -11.41
C PHE A 315 -1.35 -35.46 -12.26
N GLU A 316 -0.79 -35.64 -13.46
CA GLU A 316 -0.44 -34.56 -14.39
C GLU A 316 -1.70 -33.77 -14.80
N ILE A 317 -2.76 -34.48 -15.22
CA ILE A 317 -4.01 -33.86 -15.64
C ILE A 317 -4.65 -33.10 -14.48
N ILE A 318 -4.74 -33.70 -13.30
CA ILE A 318 -5.39 -33.08 -12.15
C ILE A 318 -4.55 -31.92 -11.62
N THR A 319 -3.26 -32.11 -11.38
CA THR A 319 -2.46 -31.12 -10.65
C THR A 319 -1.85 -30.06 -11.56
N VAL A 320 -1.22 -30.45 -12.67
CA VAL A 320 -0.57 -29.52 -13.59
C VAL A 320 -1.61 -28.85 -14.50
N ILE A 321 -2.55 -29.61 -15.08
CA ILE A 321 -3.49 -29.04 -16.07
C ILE A 321 -4.69 -28.35 -15.41
N LEU A 322 -5.32 -28.98 -14.40
CA LEU A 322 -6.52 -28.39 -13.77
C LEU A 322 -6.16 -27.42 -12.65
N LEU A 323 -5.35 -27.84 -11.67
CA LEU A 323 -5.10 -27.02 -10.48
C LEU A 323 -4.18 -25.81 -10.76
N MET A 324 -3.06 -25.98 -11.46
CA MET A 324 -2.15 -24.85 -11.75
C MET A 324 -2.84 -23.75 -12.57
N ASN A 325 -3.58 -24.12 -13.62
CA ASN A 325 -4.30 -23.17 -14.47
C ASN A 325 -5.47 -22.50 -13.73
N LEU A 326 -6.11 -23.20 -12.79
CA LEU A 326 -7.10 -22.60 -11.90
C LEU A 326 -6.47 -21.52 -11.01
N MET A 327 -5.26 -21.73 -10.48
CA MET A 327 -4.60 -20.69 -9.66
C MET A 327 -4.24 -19.46 -10.48
N VAL A 328 -3.67 -19.65 -11.68
CA VAL A 328 -3.29 -18.53 -12.54
C VAL A 328 -4.52 -17.72 -12.97
N SER A 329 -5.60 -18.40 -13.36
CA SER A 329 -6.84 -17.72 -13.78
C SER A 329 -7.49 -16.92 -12.64
N LEU A 330 -7.49 -17.44 -11.40
CA LEU A 330 -7.97 -16.71 -10.22
C LEU A 330 -7.06 -15.52 -9.86
N ALA A 331 -5.74 -15.67 -10.00
CA ALA A 331 -4.81 -14.59 -9.74
C ALA A 331 -4.93 -13.45 -10.77
N VAL A 332 -5.13 -13.79 -12.05
CA VAL A 332 -5.23 -12.83 -13.16
C VAL A 332 -6.60 -12.13 -13.18
N GLY A 333 -7.69 -12.86 -12.87
CA GLY A 333 -9.04 -12.30 -12.87
C GLY A 333 -9.25 -11.15 -11.89
N ASP A 334 -8.47 -11.09 -10.80
CA ASP A 334 -8.64 -10.12 -9.72
C ASP A 334 -7.66 -8.93 -9.76
N VAL A 335 -6.76 -8.83 -10.75
CA VAL A 335 -5.61 -7.89 -10.68
C VAL A 335 -6.02 -6.41 -10.61
N SER A 336 -7.06 -5.99 -11.35
CA SER A 336 -7.53 -4.60 -11.33
C SER A 336 -8.14 -4.21 -9.98
N ASP A 337 -9.04 -5.04 -9.46
CA ASP A 337 -9.69 -4.84 -8.16
C ASP A 337 -8.68 -4.97 -7.01
N LEU A 338 -7.67 -5.81 -7.20
CA LEU A 338 -6.54 -5.95 -6.30
C LEU A 338 -5.71 -4.67 -6.24
N ARG A 339 -5.43 -4.05 -7.39
CA ARG A 339 -4.69 -2.79 -7.48
C ARG A 339 -5.46 -1.64 -6.84
N ASN A 340 -6.73 -1.45 -7.17
CA ASN A 340 -7.56 -0.37 -6.62
C ASN A 340 -7.72 -0.51 -5.10
N SER A 341 -7.97 -1.74 -4.62
CA SER A 341 -8.03 -2.03 -3.18
C SER A 341 -6.68 -1.80 -2.48
N ALA A 342 -5.56 -2.08 -3.16
CA ALA A 342 -4.23 -1.83 -2.62
C ALA A 342 -3.93 -0.32 -2.52
N GLN A 343 -4.32 0.49 -3.51
CA GLN A 343 -4.22 1.95 -3.46
C GLN A 343 -5.02 2.53 -2.29
N ASP A 344 -6.23 2.03 -2.06
CA ASP A 344 -7.06 2.42 -0.91
C ASP A 344 -6.43 2.06 0.43
N LYS A 345 -5.88 0.84 0.54
CA LYS A 345 -5.15 0.43 1.75
C LYS A 345 -3.88 1.26 1.97
N LEU A 346 -3.18 1.60 0.89
CA LEU A 346 -1.99 2.45 0.95
C LEU A 346 -2.35 3.86 1.44
N LEU A 347 -3.42 4.48 0.91
CA LEU A 347 -3.91 5.78 1.38
C LEU A 347 -4.23 5.75 2.87
N ARG A 348 -5.00 4.75 3.33
CA ARG A 348 -5.36 4.56 4.75
C ARG A 348 -4.12 4.48 5.63
N ILE A 349 -3.07 3.80 5.17
CA ILE A 349 -1.83 3.62 5.93
C ILE A 349 -0.97 4.87 5.94
N LYS A 350 -0.88 5.62 4.83
CA LYS A 350 -0.18 6.91 4.77
C LYS A 350 -0.85 7.94 5.68
N VAL A 351 -2.18 8.04 5.64
CA VAL A 351 -2.95 8.92 6.55
C VAL A 351 -2.71 8.54 8.00
N ASN A 352 -2.78 7.23 8.33
CA ASN A 352 -2.53 6.78 9.69
C ASN A 352 -1.10 7.11 10.15
N TYR A 353 -0.12 6.95 9.25
CA TYR A 353 1.27 7.29 9.53
C TYR A 353 1.45 8.77 9.84
N ILE A 354 0.80 9.67 9.09
CA ILE A 354 0.88 11.11 9.33
C ILE A 354 0.20 11.50 10.63
N ILE A 355 -0.97 10.93 10.95
CA ILE A 355 -1.62 11.17 12.24
C ILE A 355 -0.68 10.75 13.38
N GLU A 356 -0.05 9.57 13.28
CA GLU A 356 0.91 9.09 14.27
C GLU A 356 2.17 9.99 14.33
N ALA A 357 2.67 10.47 13.18
CA ALA A 357 3.85 11.34 13.11
C ALA A 357 3.58 12.74 13.70
N LEU A 358 2.43 13.34 13.39
CA LEU A 358 2.01 14.64 13.92
C LEU A 358 1.80 14.56 15.44
N GLN A 359 1.11 13.50 15.92
CA GLN A 359 0.96 13.24 17.36
C GLN A 359 2.31 13.06 18.05
N LEU A 360 3.26 12.38 17.41
CA LEU A 360 4.60 12.20 17.96
C LEU A 360 5.34 13.54 18.03
N SER A 361 5.21 14.38 17.00
CA SER A 361 5.85 15.71 16.94
C SER A 361 5.30 16.71 17.96
N GLU A 362 4.02 16.62 18.33
CA GLU A 362 3.42 17.47 19.37
C GLU A 362 3.94 17.10 20.77
N ASN A 363 4.24 15.82 21.00
CA ASN A 363 4.67 15.30 22.31
C ASN A 363 6.19 15.28 22.50
N ILE A 364 6.96 15.35 21.40
CA ILE A 364 8.41 15.29 21.40
C ILE A 364 8.95 16.60 20.81
N ASP A 365 9.35 17.51 21.69
CA ASP A 365 9.90 18.84 21.33
C ASP A 365 11.37 18.74 20.88
N ILE A 366 11.63 17.91 19.87
CA ILE A 366 12.94 17.82 19.22
C ILE A 366 12.93 18.76 18.02
N SER A 367 13.87 19.70 17.98
CA SER A 367 14.06 20.71 16.90
C SER A 367 14.03 20.13 15.48
N LEU A 368 14.50 18.89 15.30
CA LEU A 368 14.52 18.17 14.02
C LEU A 368 13.12 17.70 13.54
N CYS A 369 12.10 17.76 14.40
CA CYS A 369 10.77 17.19 14.19
C CYS A 369 9.64 18.20 14.42
N ARG A 370 9.84 19.49 14.19
CA ARG A 370 8.75 20.50 14.25
C ARG A 370 7.81 20.44 13.04
N LEU A 371 7.25 19.26 12.81
CA LEU A 371 6.34 18.98 11.70
C LEU A 371 5.01 19.72 11.83
N HIS A 372 4.62 20.13 13.04
CA HIS A 372 3.35 20.81 13.29
C HIS A 372 3.41 22.34 13.09
N GLU A 373 4.61 22.94 13.08
CA GLU A 373 4.80 24.40 12.95
C GLU A 373 5.02 24.86 11.50
N LYS A 374 5.43 23.95 10.60
CA LYS A 374 5.78 24.31 9.22
C LYS A 374 4.52 24.62 8.41
N GLN A 375 4.49 25.73 7.68
CA GLN A 375 3.36 26.07 6.80
C GLN A 375 3.30 25.16 5.56
N THR A 376 2.10 24.73 5.17
CA THR A 376 1.85 23.93 3.98
C THR A 376 1.82 24.78 2.72
N ASN A 377 2.41 24.24 1.65
CA ASN A 377 2.35 24.84 0.33
C ASN A 377 0.90 24.88 -0.19
N ASN A 378 0.52 26.04 -0.72
CA ASN A 378 -0.85 26.38 -1.09
C ASN A 378 -1.17 26.23 -2.58
N ILE A 379 -0.14 26.09 -3.43
CA ILE A 379 -0.29 25.83 -4.86
C ILE A 379 0.22 24.42 -5.15
N LEU A 380 -0.58 23.61 -5.83
CA LEU A 380 -0.21 22.30 -6.36
C LEU A 380 -0.32 22.34 -7.88
N VAL A 381 0.77 22.07 -8.58
CA VAL A 381 0.79 21.96 -10.05
C VAL A 381 0.95 20.50 -10.42
N VAL A 382 0.04 19.99 -11.25
CA VAL A 382 0.05 18.62 -11.77
C VAL A 382 0.18 18.67 -13.28
N ASP A 383 1.16 17.95 -13.81
CA ASP A 383 1.46 17.82 -15.23
C ASP A 383 0.75 16.58 -15.82
N SER A 384 0.47 16.57 -17.13
CA SER A 384 -0.18 15.43 -17.81
C SER A 384 0.61 14.12 -17.70
N THR A 385 1.93 14.24 -17.53
CA THR A 385 2.89 13.15 -17.28
C THR A 385 2.73 12.50 -15.90
N GLY A 386 2.02 13.13 -14.96
CA GLY A 386 1.85 12.69 -13.57
C GLY A 386 2.89 13.24 -12.60
N HIS A 387 3.85 14.03 -13.08
CA HIS A 387 4.72 14.80 -12.21
C HIS A 387 3.93 15.93 -11.54
N TYR A 388 4.23 16.18 -10.27
CA TYR A 388 3.63 17.30 -9.54
C TYR A 388 4.64 17.97 -8.64
N TYR A 389 4.43 19.26 -8.41
CA TYR A 389 5.20 20.02 -7.42
C TYR A 389 4.28 20.98 -6.68
N THR A 390 4.70 21.33 -5.47
CA THR A 390 3.98 22.22 -4.58
C THR A 390 4.83 23.44 -4.29
N THR A 391 4.21 24.61 -4.30
CA THR A 391 4.90 25.87 -4.03
C THR A 391 4.03 26.79 -3.18
N HIS A 392 4.67 27.72 -2.48
CA HIS A 392 3.98 28.74 -1.71
C HIS A 392 3.88 30.03 -2.54
N GLY A 393 2.67 30.40 -2.94
CA GLY A 393 2.42 31.61 -3.71
C GLY A 393 1.36 32.52 -3.09
N THR A 394 1.12 33.66 -3.73
CA THR A 394 0.00 34.54 -3.36
C THR A 394 -1.32 33.91 -3.81
N LEU A 395 -2.24 33.71 -2.88
CA LEU A 395 -3.57 33.22 -3.20
C LEU A 395 -4.31 34.24 -4.08
N PRO A 396 -5.00 33.81 -5.15
CA PRO A 396 -5.97 34.65 -5.84
C PRO A 396 -7.09 35.03 -4.87
N ASP A 397 -7.71 36.19 -5.06
CA ASP A 397 -8.80 36.64 -4.19
C ASP A 397 -10.02 35.71 -4.34
N PHE A 398 -10.25 34.86 -3.33
CA PHE A 398 -11.38 33.93 -3.27
C PHE A 398 -12.72 34.67 -3.12
N SER A 399 -12.70 35.95 -2.70
CA SER A 399 -13.90 36.77 -2.50
C SER A 399 -14.38 37.43 -3.80
N ALA A 400 -13.47 37.80 -4.70
CA ALA A 400 -13.79 38.48 -5.95
C ALA A 400 -14.56 37.59 -6.94
N THR A 401 -14.40 36.26 -6.86
CA THR A 401 -15.07 35.28 -7.73
C THR A 401 -16.17 34.47 -7.03
N ALA A 402 -16.40 34.67 -5.72
CA ALA A 402 -17.53 34.09 -4.99
C ALA A 402 -18.85 34.84 -5.24
N SER A 403 -18.81 35.98 -5.93
CA SER A 403 -19.97 36.37 -6.70
C SER A 403 -20.15 35.27 -7.76
N ARG A 404 -21.25 34.51 -7.69
CA ARG A 404 -21.90 33.99 -8.92
C ARG A 404 -21.65 35.05 -9.98
N PRO A 405 -21.19 34.74 -11.19
CA PRO A 405 -21.05 35.78 -12.19
C PRO A 405 -22.39 36.50 -12.24
N LYS A 406 -22.46 37.71 -11.66
CA LYS A 406 -23.46 38.68 -12.01
C LYS A 406 -22.99 39.10 -13.37
N SER A 407 -23.27 38.21 -14.32
CA SER A 407 -23.33 38.55 -15.71
C SER A 407 -24.11 39.87 -15.75
N PRO A 408 -23.65 40.87 -16.51
CA PRO A 408 -24.48 42.03 -16.81
C PRO A 408 -25.81 41.64 -17.49
N TYR A 409 -26.03 40.34 -17.75
CA TYR A 409 -27.26 39.72 -18.25
C TYR A 409 -28.08 38.96 -17.20
N ALA A 410 -27.83 39.12 -15.89
CA ALA A 410 -28.64 38.42 -14.86
C ALA A 410 -30.13 38.82 -14.92
N ASP A 411 -30.45 40.05 -15.33
CA ASP A 411 -31.84 40.49 -15.55
C ASP A 411 -32.42 40.03 -16.91
N ILE A 412 -31.64 39.34 -17.75
CA ILE A 412 -32.06 38.81 -19.06
C ILE A 412 -32.24 37.28 -19.01
N LEU A 413 -31.84 36.61 -17.92
CA LEU A 413 -31.85 35.15 -17.82
C LEU A 413 -33.20 34.52 -17.41
N ASP A 414 -34.16 35.30 -16.90
CA ASP A 414 -35.53 34.78 -16.64
C ASP A 414 -36.34 34.59 -17.94
N GLU A 415 -35.89 35.16 -19.08
CA GLU A 415 -36.57 34.99 -20.38
C GLU A 415 -36.03 33.78 -21.19
N TYR A 416 -35.01 33.08 -20.69
CA TYR A 416 -34.31 32.00 -21.42
C TYR A 416 -34.54 30.58 -20.87
N SER A 417 -35.36 30.42 -19.83
CA SER A 417 -35.61 29.14 -19.14
C SER A 417 -36.29 28.04 -19.98
N ASN A 418 -36.80 28.33 -21.19
CA ASN A 418 -37.60 27.38 -21.96
C ASN A 418 -37.09 27.16 -23.39
N ARG A 419 -35.89 26.58 -23.53
CA ARG A 419 -35.36 26.11 -24.83
C ARG A 419 -34.84 24.69 -24.71
N SER A 420 -35.37 23.79 -25.53
CA SER A 420 -34.84 22.43 -25.70
C SER A 420 -33.76 22.43 -26.79
N TYR A 421 -32.57 21.94 -26.47
CA TYR A 421 -31.47 21.79 -27.42
C TYR A 421 -31.44 20.34 -27.94
N GLN A 422 -31.50 20.17 -29.26
CA GLN A 422 -31.32 18.87 -29.90
C GLN A 422 -30.05 18.91 -30.76
N LEU A 423 -29.08 18.07 -30.41
CA LEU A 423 -27.83 17.89 -31.13
C LEU A 423 -27.95 16.67 -32.04
N THR A 424 -27.66 16.83 -33.32
CA THR A 424 -27.67 15.74 -34.29
C THR A 424 -26.38 15.79 -35.11
N PHE A 425 -25.58 14.74 -35.02
CA PHE A 425 -24.36 14.57 -35.80
C PHE A 425 -24.73 14.01 -37.18
N VAL A 426 -24.35 14.71 -38.23
CA VAL A 426 -24.54 14.28 -39.63
C VAL A 426 -23.24 14.54 -40.35
N ASP A 427 -22.55 13.54 -40.89
CA ASP A 427 -21.33 13.84 -41.67
C ASP A 427 -21.69 14.63 -42.95
N PRO A 428 -20.99 15.74 -43.28
CA PRO A 428 -19.73 16.23 -42.70
C PRO A 428 -19.88 17.50 -41.80
N GLY A 429 -20.88 17.59 -40.93
CA GLY A 429 -21.02 18.74 -40.01
C GLY A 429 -22.14 18.67 -38.96
N MET A 430 -21.95 19.36 -37.84
CA MET A 430 -22.94 19.40 -36.75
C MET A 430 -24.03 20.44 -37.03
N ARG A 431 -25.31 20.02 -37.01
CA ARG A 431 -26.44 20.95 -37.12
C ARG A 431 -27.07 21.16 -35.74
N VAL A 432 -27.00 22.38 -35.22
CA VAL A 432 -27.71 22.75 -33.99
C VAL A 432 -29.02 23.40 -34.39
N ARG A 433 -30.14 22.79 -33.96
CA ARG A 433 -31.46 23.38 -34.09
C ARG A 433 -31.88 23.96 -32.75
N VAL A 434 -32.17 25.26 -32.73
CA VAL A 434 -32.77 25.94 -31.59
C VAL A 434 -34.24 26.11 -31.91
N ALA A 435 -35.08 25.36 -31.19
CA ALA A 435 -36.53 25.43 -31.28
C ALA A 435 -37.08 26.22 -30.06
N PRO A 436 -37.48 27.48 -30.24
CA PRO A 436 -38.24 28.19 -29.21
C PRO A 436 -39.71 27.69 -29.21
N LEU A 437 -40.36 27.68 -28.05
CA LEU A 437 -41.79 27.29 -27.93
C LEU A 437 -42.73 28.22 -28.71
N ILE A 438 -42.31 29.46 -28.98
CA ILE A 438 -43.03 30.43 -29.81
C ILE A 438 -42.01 31.11 -30.74
N GLY A 439 -42.15 30.91 -32.05
CA GLY A 439 -41.31 31.55 -33.08
C GLY A 439 -40.76 30.60 -34.16
N ARG A 440 -40.07 31.16 -35.16
CA ARG A 440 -39.42 30.37 -36.24
C ARG A 440 -38.14 29.69 -35.75
N ASN A 441 -38.04 28.39 -36.01
CA ASN A 441 -36.83 27.60 -35.73
C ASN A 441 -35.60 28.20 -36.44
N ARG A 442 -34.50 28.32 -35.70
CA ARG A 442 -33.19 28.72 -36.24
C ARG A 442 -32.26 27.52 -36.23
N GLY A 443 -31.64 27.23 -37.39
CA GLY A 443 -30.64 26.19 -37.53
C GLY A 443 -29.29 26.80 -37.85
N VAL A 444 -28.25 26.43 -37.10
CA VAL A 444 -26.86 26.77 -37.40
C VAL A 444 -26.14 25.48 -37.78
N LEU A 445 -25.47 25.49 -38.94
CA LEU A 445 -24.67 24.38 -39.44
C LEU A 445 -23.20 24.72 -39.23
N PHE A 446 -22.52 23.92 -38.42
CA PHE A 446 -21.10 24.06 -38.20
C PHE A 446 -20.35 22.99 -38.99
N LYS A 447 -19.44 23.42 -39.87
CA LYS A 447 -18.70 22.50 -40.77
C LYS A 447 -17.47 21.87 -40.11
N ASN A 448 -16.91 22.50 -39.09
CA ASN A 448 -15.80 21.97 -38.29
C ASN A 448 -16.03 22.37 -36.83
N ILE A 449 -16.42 21.41 -35.99
CA ILE A 449 -16.47 21.61 -34.53
C ILE A 449 -15.51 20.62 -33.90
N SER A 450 -14.51 21.11 -33.19
CA SER A 450 -13.81 20.33 -32.17
C SER A 450 -14.56 20.53 -30.84
N ALA A 451 -15.38 19.56 -30.46
CA ALA A 451 -15.97 19.54 -29.13
C ALA A 451 -15.00 18.80 -28.21
N ARG A 452 -14.34 19.54 -27.31
CA ARG A 452 -13.57 18.94 -26.22
C ARG A 452 -14.50 18.86 -25.03
N LEU A 453 -14.98 17.66 -24.72
CA LEU A 453 -15.68 17.40 -23.48
C LEU A 453 -14.62 17.32 -22.38
N ILE A 454 -14.44 18.42 -21.64
CA ILE A 454 -13.67 18.39 -20.40
C ILE A 454 -14.69 17.97 -19.34
N GLU A 455 -14.69 16.69 -18.97
CA GLU A 455 -15.27 16.31 -17.68
C GLU A 455 -14.45 17.05 -16.63
N THR A 456 -14.95 18.20 -16.19
CA THR A 456 -14.46 18.80 -14.95
C THR A 456 -14.54 17.70 -13.91
N ALA A 457 -13.42 17.32 -13.33
CA ALA A 457 -13.35 16.27 -12.33
C ALA A 457 -14.55 16.39 -11.39
N GLU A 458 -15.28 15.30 -11.15
CA GLU A 458 -16.48 15.22 -10.29
C GLU A 458 -16.32 15.85 -8.89
N SER A 459 -15.11 16.29 -8.56
CA SER A 459 -14.67 17.08 -7.42
C SER A 459 -15.47 18.34 -7.07
N GLY A 460 -16.27 18.94 -7.98
CA GLY A 460 -17.09 20.12 -7.65
C GLY A 460 -16.31 21.38 -7.23
N ILE A 461 -15.02 21.46 -7.60
CA ILE A 461 -14.13 22.60 -7.35
C ILE A 461 -14.38 23.69 -8.40
N ALA A 462 -14.48 24.95 -7.97
CA ALA A 462 -14.71 26.06 -8.89
C ALA A 462 -13.46 26.37 -9.73
N GLU A 463 -13.66 26.55 -11.03
CA GLU A 463 -12.61 26.90 -11.99
C GLU A 463 -12.36 28.42 -12.02
N LEU A 464 -11.09 28.81 -11.97
CA LEU A 464 -10.65 30.20 -12.14
C LEU A 464 -10.65 30.57 -13.62
N THR A 465 -11.69 31.28 -14.06
CA THR A 465 -11.76 31.89 -15.39
C THR A 465 -11.23 33.33 -15.33
N GLY A 466 -9.91 33.49 -15.45
CA GLY A 466 -9.26 34.80 -15.48
C GLY A 466 -8.10 34.83 -16.48
N PRO A 467 -7.71 36.01 -17.01
CA PRO A 467 -6.50 36.12 -17.82
C PRO A 467 -5.32 35.58 -17.01
N ASN A 468 -4.39 34.86 -17.65
CA ASN A 468 -3.21 34.20 -17.06
C ASN A 468 -2.36 35.12 -16.16
N THR A 469 -2.84 35.49 -14.97
CA THR A 469 -2.23 36.53 -14.12
C THR A 469 -1.26 35.98 -13.08
N SER A 470 -1.09 34.67 -13.01
CA SER A 470 0.00 34.08 -12.25
C SER A 470 0.67 33.00 -13.08
N GLN A 471 1.74 33.36 -13.78
CA GLN A 471 2.83 32.41 -13.99
C GLN A 471 3.28 31.99 -12.59
N ALA A 472 2.78 30.85 -12.11
CA ALA A 472 3.40 30.23 -10.95
C ALA A 472 4.87 30.04 -11.33
N PRO A 473 5.84 30.51 -10.53
CA PRO A 473 7.24 30.34 -10.85
C PRO A 473 7.50 28.84 -10.99
N TYR A 474 7.81 28.42 -12.21
CA TYR A 474 8.27 27.06 -12.48
C TYR A 474 9.70 26.98 -11.96
N GLU A 475 9.84 26.59 -10.69
CA GLU A 475 11.13 26.16 -10.17
C GLU A 475 11.22 24.65 -10.36
N GLU A 476 12.24 24.21 -11.10
CA GLU A 476 12.53 22.78 -11.18
C GLU A 476 12.70 22.22 -9.77
N PRO A 477 11.95 21.17 -9.40
CA PRO A 477 12.04 20.63 -8.06
C PRO A 477 13.45 20.08 -7.84
N SER A 478 14.10 20.49 -6.75
CA SER A 478 15.40 19.95 -6.35
C SER A 478 15.36 18.42 -6.35
N TYR A 479 16.45 17.76 -6.77
CA TYR A 479 16.59 16.30 -6.74
C TYR A 479 16.21 15.68 -5.39
N CYS A 480 16.48 16.40 -4.28
CA CYS A 480 16.09 15.97 -2.94
C CYS A 480 14.56 15.92 -2.78
N LEU A 481 13.83 16.92 -3.29
CA LEU A 481 12.37 16.95 -3.25
C LEU A 481 11.78 15.85 -4.12
N GLN A 482 12.32 15.64 -5.34
CA GLN A 482 11.92 14.55 -6.22
C GLN A 482 12.12 13.17 -5.55
N PHE A 483 13.25 12.97 -4.87
CA PHE A 483 13.50 11.75 -4.11
C PHE A 483 12.51 11.55 -2.96
N LYS A 484 12.18 12.62 -2.21
CA LYS A 484 11.18 12.55 -1.12
C LYS A 484 9.78 12.24 -1.65
N GLN A 485 9.39 12.85 -2.77
CA GLN A 485 8.11 12.56 -3.45
C GLN A 485 8.09 11.11 -3.93
N TRP A 486 9.17 10.63 -4.54
CA TRP A 486 9.27 9.26 -5.02
C TRP A 486 9.19 8.24 -3.89
N ILE A 487 9.90 8.44 -2.77
CA ILE A 487 10.00 7.41 -1.73
C ILE A 487 8.72 7.22 -0.93
N ILE A 488 7.94 8.28 -0.70
CA ILE A 488 6.78 8.22 0.20
C ILE A 488 5.56 9.02 -0.29
N GLY A 489 5.74 9.98 -1.20
CA GLY A 489 4.67 10.84 -1.72
C GLY A 489 3.53 10.07 -2.38
N PHE A 490 2.38 10.73 -2.55
CA PHE A 490 1.27 10.15 -3.31
C PHE A 490 1.52 10.21 -4.80
N ASP A 491 0.94 9.25 -5.52
CA ASP A 491 0.74 9.34 -6.95
C ASP A 491 -0.53 10.18 -7.19
N MET A 492 -0.35 11.50 -7.31
CA MET A 492 -1.48 12.43 -7.41
C MET A 492 -2.34 12.15 -8.64
N LYS A 493 -1.74 11.69 -9.75
CA LYS A 493 -2.48 11.34 -10.96
C LYS A 493 -3.49 10.22 -10.70
N ALA A 494 -3.07 9.18 -9.99
CA ALA A 494 -3.94 8.05 -9.65
C ALA A 494 -5.05 8.37 -8.62
N PHE A 495 -4.95 9.48 -7.87
CA PHE A 495 -5.96 9.88 -6.89
C PHE A 495 -6.89 10.99 -7.37
N LEU A 496 -6.48 11.73 -8.40
CA LEU A 496 -7.25 12.82 -8.98
C LEU A 496 -8.12 12.39 -10.18
N ASP A 497 -8.05 11.12 -10.59
CA ASP A 497 -8.72 10.56 -11.77
C ASP A 497 -8.60 11.49 -12.99
N LEU A 498 -7.34 11.75 -13.37
CA LEU A 498 -6.90 12.38 -14.62
C LEU A 498 -6.80 11.40 -15.77
#